data_AF-A0A011VUV0-F1
#
_entry.id   AF-A0A011VUV0-F1
#
_cell.length_a   1.000
_cell.length_b   1.000
_cell.length_c   1.000
_cell.angle_alpha   90.00
_cell.angle_beta   90.00
_cell.angle_gamma   90.00
#
_symmetry.space_group_name_H-M   'P 1'
#
loop_
_entity.id
_entity.type
_entity.pdbx_description
1 polymer ?
#
loop_
_entity_poly.entity_id
_entity_poly.type
_entity_poly.pdbx_seq_one_letter_code
_entity_poly.pdbx_strand_id
1 'polypeptide(L)'
;MDITKYQKAADEILDRLINAMRGGRAEIHPQSLICAVGALAGYSCQKDVRVMFMKKNGLSEDKVFTIMTDKQGRKFYFGDLINEPLVNEKYSVWSMIGGAVKQHGGKLPDVNDIFRYISYTVGGENFGKPRACEVGDDMGIYLKQLWLPLNEIASRYAEDGELHIIYGIALQKAVYAAGKQMDVTEAARIAMESAVSMSKVDYNSFCR
;
A
#
# COMPACT_ATOMS: atom_id res chain seq x y z
N MET A 1 10.23 9.39 16.53
CA MET A 1 10.34 8.76 15.20
C MET A 1 11.80 8.72 14.75
N ASP A 2 12.43 7.54 14.77
CA ASP A 2 13.79 7.32 14.26
C ASP A 2 13.73 6.97 12.76
N ILE A 3 13.87 7.99 11.91
CA ILE A 3 13.73 7.83 10.45
C ILE A 3 14.81 6.90 9.86
N THR A 4 15.99 6.86 10.47
CA THR A 4 17.12 6.03 10.00
C THR A 4 16.78 4.54 10.16
N LYS A 5 16.14 4.19 11.28
CA LYS A 5 15.63 2.84 11.54
C LYS A 5 14.61 2.42 10.48
N TYR A 6 13.69 3.31 10.11
CA TYR A 6 12.64 3.00 9.11
C TYR A 6 13.18 2.92 7.70
N GLN A 7 14.16 3.75 7.35
CA GLN A 7 14.88 3.64 6.07
C GLN A 7 15.56 2.28 5.94
N LYS A 8 16.27 1.82 6.98
CA LYS A 8 16.91 0.50 6.99
C LYS A 8 15.89 -0.64 6.84
N ALA A 9 14.76 -0.55 7.54
CA ALA A 9 13.69 -1.55 7.42
C ALA A 9 13.08 -1.56 6.02
N ALA A 10 12.84 -0.39 5.43
CA ALA A 10 12.31 -0.25 4.09
C ALA A 10 13.27 -0.82 3.03
N ASP A 11 14.58 -0.60 3.19
CA ASP A 11 15.60 -1.20 2.32
C ASP A 11 15.60 -2.72 2.42
N GLU A 12 15.58 -3.28 3.63
CA GLU A 12 15.53 -4.74 3.84
C GLU A 12 14.26 -5.36 3.22
N ILE A 13 13.11 -4.70 3.35
CA ILE A 13 11.84 -5.15 2.76
C ILE A 13 11.89 -5.09 1.25
N LEU A 14 12.39 -3.99 0.68
CA LEU A 14 12.46 -3.79 -0.76
C LEU A 14 13.41 -4.80 -1.41
N ASP A 15 14.58 -5.05 -0.81
CA ASP A 15 15.55 -6.04 -1.29
C ASP A 15 14.95 -7.45 -1.31
N ARG A 16 14.26 -7.85 -0.23
CA ARG A 16 13.61 -9.16 -0.16
C ARG A 16 12.46 -9.29 -1.16
N LEU A 17 11.67 -8.24 -1.33
CA LEU A 17 10.57 -8.22 -2.28
C LEU A 17 11.09 -8.31 -3.73
N ILE A 18 12.14 -7.56 -4.08
CA ILE A 18 12.84 -7.66 -5.37
C ILE A 18 13.38 -9.09 -5.57
N ASN A 19 14.01 -9.69 -4.57
CA ASN A 19 14.53 -11.05 -4.71
C ASN A 19 13.40 -12.09 -4.89
N ALA A 20 12.30 -11.95 -4.15
CA ALA A 20 11.14 -12.83 -4.27
C ALA A 20 10.46 -12.71 -5.64
N MET A 21 10.27 -11.48 -6.13
CA MET A 21 9.60 -11.21 -7.39
C MET A 21 10.43 -11.56 -8.63
N ARG A 22 11.76 -11.56 -8.54
CA ARG A 22 12.61 -11.96 -9.68
C ARG A 22 12.32 -13.40 -10.10
N GLY A 23 12.13 -14.32 -9.15
CA GLY A 23 11.79 -15.73 -9.46
C GLY A 23 12.73 -16.39 -10.48
N GLY A 24 14.01 -16.00 -10.51
CA GLY A 24 15.01 -16.47 -11.48
C GLY A 24 15.12 -15.65 -12.78
N ARG A 25 14.33 -14.58 -12.97
CA ARG A 25 14.44 -13.63 -14.08
C ARG A 25 15.52 -12.58 -13.82
N ALA A 26 16.07 -12.02 -14.90
CA ALA A 26 17.10 -10.99 -14.83
C ALA A 26 16.57 -9.67 -14.24
N GLU A 27 15.35 -9.27 -14.60
CA GLU A 27 14.75 -7.99 -14.21
C GLU A 27 13.28 -8.14 -13.80
N ILE A 28 12.81 -7.19 -12.97
CA ILE A 28 11.40 -7.05 -12.59
C ILE A 28 10.86 -5.80 -13.26
N HIS A 29 9.66 -5.89 -13.81
CA HIS A 29 9.02 -4.72 -14.40
C HIS A 29 8.66 -3.68 -13.31
N PRO A 30 8.99 -2.39 -13.51
CA PRO A 30 8.74 -1.34 -12.52
C PRO A 30 7.28 -1.28 -12.04
N GLN A 31 6.32 -1.40 -12.95
CA GLN A 31 4.90 -1.41 -12.60
C GLN A 31 4.55 -2.55 -11.63
N SER A 32 5.03 -3.77 -11.85
CA SER A 32 4.75 -4.91 -10.95
C SER A 32 5.34 -4.68 -9.56
N LEU A 33 6.57 -4.16 -9.49
CA LEU A 33 7.22 -3.81 -8.23
C LEU A 33 6.40 -2.76 -7.46
N ILE A 34 5.96 -1.71 -8.13
CA ILE A 34 5.14 -0.65 -7.54
C ILE A 34 3.79 -1.20 -7.07
N CYS A 35 3.14 -2.06 -7.85
CA CYS A 35 1.89 -2.72 -7.47
C CYS A 35 2.06 -3.53 -6.18
N ALA A 36 3.10 -4.35 -6.09
CA ALA A 36 3.37 -5.19 -4.94
C ALA A 36 3.65 -4.36 -3.68
N VAL A 37 4.55 -3.37 -3.77
CA VAL A 37 4.87 -2.52 -2.61
C VAL A 37 3.69 -1.62 -2.24
N GLY A 38 2.95 -1.11 -3.22
CA GLY A 38 1.76 -0.29 -3.01
C GLY A 38 0.65 -1.07 -2.31
N ALA A 39 0.41 -2.32 -2.71
CA ALA A 39 -0.51 -3.23 -2.04
C ALA A 39 -0.16 -3.41 -0.56
N LEU A 40 1.10 -3.67 -0.24
CA LEU A 40 1.59 -3.84 1.13
C LEU A 40 1.46 -2.55 1.95
N ALA A 41 1.78 -1.39 1.35
CA ALA A 41 1.61 -0.09 1.99
C ALA A 41 0.15 0.18 2.36
N GLY A 42 -0.78 -0.01 1.43
CA GLY A 42 -2.21 0.12 1.69
C GLY A 42 -2.73 -0.80 2.79
N TYR A 43 -2.31 -2.07 2.73
CA TYR A 43 -2.72 -3.08 3.71
C TYR A 43 -2.18 -2.76 5.12
N SER A 44 -0.95 -2.23 5.20
CA SER A 44 -0.36 -1.79 6.46
C SER A 44 -1.09 -0.60 7.10
N CYS A 45 -1.68 0.31 6.31
CA CYS A 45 -2.55 1.37 6.81
C CYS A 45 -3.74 0.80 7.58
N GLN A 46 -4.42 -0.23 7.05
CA GLN A 46 -5.54 -0.84 7.77
C GLN A 46 -5.07 -1.51 9.06
N LYS A 47 -3.92 -2.19 9.04
CA LYS A 47 -3.35 -2.79 10.25
C LYS A 47 -3.08 -1.76 11.33
N ASP A 48 -2.46 -0.64 10.98
CA ASP A 48 -2.13 0.42 11.93
C ASP A 48 -3.39 0.99 12.58
N VAL A 49 -4.44 1.24 11.80
CA VAL A 49 -5.73 1.68 12.33
C VAL A 49 -6.33 0.63 13.28
N ARG A 50 -6.29 -0.66 12.91
CA ARG A 50 -6.78 -1.74 13.79
C ARG A 50 -6.00 -1.80 15.11
N VAL A 51 -4.68 -1.68 15.06
CA VAL A 51 -3.84 -1.67 16.26
C VAL A 51 -4.15 -0.47 17.15
N MET A 52 -4.20 0.73 16.55
CA MET A 52 -4.39 1.96 17.33
C MET A 52 -5.81 2.07 17.90
N PHE A 53 -6.84 1.77 17.13
CA PHE A 53 -8.21 2.03 17.55
C PHE A 53 -8.91 0.82 18.15
N MET A 54 -8.66 -0.39 17.64
CA MET A 54 -9.31 -1.59 18.17
C MET A 54 -8.50 -2.19 19.32
N LYS A 55 -7.19 -2.42 19.14
CA LYS A 55 -6.36 -3.07 20.15
C LYS A 55 -6.03 -2.14 21.33
N LYS A 56 -5.63 -0.89 21.09
CA LYS A 56 -5.29 0.05 22.18
C LYS A 56 -6.51 0.75 22.78
N ASN A 57 -7.42 1.24 21.94
CA ASN A 57 -8.56 2.04 22.42
C ASN A 57 -9.82 1.20 22.67
N GLY A 58 -9.81 -0.11 22.36
CA GLY A 58 -10.92 -1.01 22.62
C GLY A 58 -12.17 -0.74 21.78
N LEU A 59 -12.04 -0.03 20.66
CA LEU A 59 -13.17 0.25 19.78
C LEU A 59 -13.55 -0.99 18.98
N SER A 60 -14.86 -1.17 18.80
CA SER A 60 -15.40 -2.23 17.94
C SER A 60 -15.17 -1.89 16.46
N GLU A 61 -15.12 -2.92 15.61
CA GLU A 61 -14.78 -2.79 14.19
C GLU A 61 -15.71 -1.83 13.43
N ASP A 62 -17.01 -1.85 13.75
CA ASP A 62 -18.06 -0.99 13.20
C ASP A 62 -17.94 0.50 13.60
N LYS A 63 -17.23 0.78 14.70
CA LYS A 63 -16.90 2.16 15.10
C LYS A 63 -15.65 2.70 14.42
N VAL A 64 -14.78 1.81 13.97
CA VAL A 64 -13.51 2.16 13.32
C VAL A 64 -13.68 2.25 11.81
N PHE A 65 -14.51 1.38 11.23
CA PHE A 65 -14.71 1.28 9.79
C PHE A 65 -16.19 1.28 9.41
N THR A 66 -16.48 1.88 8.27
CA THR A 66 -17.67 1.57 7.48
C THR A 66 -17.41 0.28 6.69
N ILE A 67 -18.18 -0.77 6.99
CA ILE A 67 -17.98 -2.10 6.40
C ILE A 67 -19.00 -2.33 5.29
N MET A 68 -18.53 -2.62 4.09
CA MET A 68 -19.34 -3.04 2.95
C MET A 68 -19.12 -4.52 2.68
N THR A 69 -20.20 -5.25 2.41
CA THR A 69 -20.13 -6.66 2.03
C THR A 69 -20.67 -6.81 0.62
N ASP A 70 -19.92 -7.46 -0.26
CA ASP A 70 -20.40 -7.72 -1.61
C ASP A 70 -21.29 -8.97 -1.69
N LYS A 71 -21.78 -9.27 -2.90
CA LYS A 71 -22.64 -10.44 -3.15
C LYS A 71 -21.94 -11.79 -2.90
N GLN A 72 -20.61 -11.81 -2.84
CA GLN A 72 -19.80 -13.01 -2.57
C GLN A 72 -19.43 -13.13 -1.08
N GLY A 73 -19.91 -12.21 -0.23
CA GLY A 73 -19.59 -12.19 1.20
C GLY A 73 -18.23 -11.61 1.54
N ARG A 74 -17.51 -11.02 0.56
CA ARG A 74 -16.23 -10.34 0.80
C ARG A 74 -16.49 -9.01 1.49
N LYS A 75 -15.73 -8.74 2.55
CA LYS A 75 -15.80 -7.48 3.31
C LYS A 75 -14.79 -6.47 2.79
N PHE A 76 -15.23 -5.22 2.68
CA PHE A 76 -14.43 -4.07 2.32
C PHE A 76 -14.60 -2.97 3.38
N TYR A 77 -13.51 -2.29 3.72
CA TYR A 77 -13.44 -1.38 4.87
C TYR A 77 -13.13 0.05 4.43
N PHE A 78 -14.00 0.98 4.79
CA PHE A 78 -13.91 2.40 4.49
C PHE A 78 -13.98 3.22 5.78
N GLY A 79 -13.78 4.54 5.68
CA GLY A 79 -13.89 5.47 6.79
C GLY A 79 -12.73 6.46 6.86
N ASP A 80 -12.87 7.48 7.70
CA ASP A 80 -11.88 8.56 7.78
C ASP A 80 -10.58 8.10 8.44
N LEU A 81 -10.66 7.22 9.45
CA LEU A 81 -9.48 6.74 10.18
C LEU A 81 -8.47 6.02 9.29
N ILE A 82 -8.91 5.32 8.24
CA ILE A 82 -7.98 4.69 7.28
C ILE A 82 -7.42 5.67 6.25
N ASN A 83 -8.11 6.79 6.03
CA ASN A 83 -7.62 7.84 5.15
C ASN A 83 -6.48 8.64 5.82
N GLU A 84 -6.38 8.63 7.16
CA GLU A 84 -5.27 9.24 7.88
C GLU A 84 -3.89 8.74 7.39
N PRO A 85 -3.54 7.45 7.54
CA PRO A 85 -2.27 6.91 7.05
C PRO A 85 -2.14 6.81 5.52
N LEU A 86 -3.25 6.84 4.79
CA LEU A 86 -3.19 6.85 3.33
C LEU A 86 -2.82 8.22 2.78
N VAL A 87 -3.46 9.29 3.28
CA VAL A 87 -3.41 10.61 2.64
C VAL A 87 -3.29 11.80 3.58
N ASN A 88 -3.94 11.80 4.76
CA ASN A 88 -4.08 13.05 5.53
C ASN A 88 -2.90 13.34 6.45
N GLU A 89 -2.27 12.31 7.01
CA GLU A 89 -1.22 12.52 8.01
C GLU A 89 0.12 12.93 7.39
N LYS A 90 0.98 13.54 8.21
CA LYS A 90 2.28 14.08 7.77
C LYS A 90 3.17 13.01 7.11
N TYR A 91 3.12 11.78 7.60
CA TYR A 91 3.89 10.65 7.08
C TYR A 91 3.00 9.64 6.35
N SER A 92 1.90 10.12 5.76
CA SER A 92 1.02 9.29 4.96
C SER A 92 1.72 8.72 3.73
N VAL A 93 1.19 7.61 3.21
CA VAL A 93 1.69 6.99 1.97
C VAL A 93 1.72 8.02 0.83
N TRP A 94 0.68 8.84 0.71
CA TRP A 94 0.61 9.93 -0.26
C TRP A 94 1.71 10.98 -0.12
N SER A 95 2.00 11.41 1.12
CA SER A 95 3.07 12.38 1.39
C SER A 95 4.43 11.85 0.92
N MET A 96 4.68 10.54 1.09
CA MET A 96 5.91 9.89 0.64
C MET A 96 6.00 9.79 -0.89
N ILE A 97 4.90 9.42 -1.55
CA ILE A 97 4.80 9.46 -3.02
C ILE A 97 5.04 10.88 -3.56
N GLY A 98 4.48 11.90 -2.89
CA GLY A 98 4.73 13.31 -3.16
C GLY A 98 6.21 13.66 -3.24
N GLY A 99 7.01 13.14 -2.31
CA GLY A 99 8.45 13.31 -2.30
C GLY A 99 9.13 12.74 -3.55
N ALA A 100 8.79 11.51 -3.94
CA ALA A 100 9.38 10.86 -5.12
C ALA A 100 9.01 11.57 -6.43
N VAL A 101 7.74 11.93 -6.60
CA VAL A 101 7.24 12.64 -7.79
C VAL A 101 7.93 14.01 -7.95
N LYS A 102 8.02 14.77 -6.87
CA LYS A 102 8.64 16.10 -6.88
C LYS A 102 10.13 16.04 -7.26
N GLN A 103 10.86 15.02 -6.82
CA GLN A 103 12.28 14.86 -7.16
C GLN A 103 12.52 14.59 -8.65
N HIS A 104 11.54 14.00 -9.34
CA HIS A 104 11.55 13.80 -10.80
C HIS A 104 10.89 14.95 -11.58
N GLY A 105 10.46 16.02 -10.90
CA GLY A 105 9.75 17.14 -11.53
C GLY A 105 8.37 16.79 -12.08
N GLY A 106 7.78 15.67 -11.64
CA GLY A 106 6.47 15.22 -12.08
C GLY A 106 5.32 15.95 -11.39
N LYS A 107 4.10 15.64 -11.83
CA LYS A 107 2.87 16.14 -11.22
C LYS A 107 2.22 15.03 -10.40
N LEU A 108 1.70 15.34 -9.21
CA LEU A 108 0.95 14.34 -8.47
C LEU A 108 -0.40 14.03 -9.15
N PRO A 109 -0.82 12.76 -9.21
CA PRO A 109 -2.15 12.41 -9.71
C PRO A 109 -3.25 12.99 -8.82
N ASP A 110 -4.48 13.09 -9.34
CA ASP A 110 -5.62 13.52 -8.52
C ASP A 110 -6.01 12.40 -7.55
N VAL A 111 -5.73 12.62 -6.25
CA VAL A 111 -6.04 11.66 -5.20
C VAL A 111 -7.54 11.42 -5.05
N ASN A 112 -8.38 12.42 -5.31
CA ASN A 112 -9.83 12.27 -5.25
C ASN A 112 -10.34 11.40 -6.40
N ASP A 113 -9.77 11.56 -7.60
CA ASP A 113 -10.05 10.66 -8.73
C ASP A 113 -9.68 9.21 -8.39
N ILE A 114 -8.52 8.99 -7.76
CA ILE A 114 -8.10 7.66 -7.30
C ILE A 114 -9.15 7.07 -6.33
N PHE A 115 -9.56 7.80 -5.30
CA PHE A 115 -10.57 7.31 -4.35
C PHE A 115 -11.92 7.02 -5.02
N ARG A 116 -12.36 7.88 -5.95
CA ARG A 116 -13.60 7.66 -6.71
C ARG A 116 -13.51 6.39 -7.54
N TYR A 117 -12.41 6.21 -8.28
CA TYR A 117 -12.19 5.04 -9.11
C TYR A 117 -12.18 3.74 -8.28
N ILE A 118 -11.45 3.72 -7.16
CA ILE A 118 -11.42 2.54 -6.29
C ILE A 118 -12.80 2.27 -5.69
N SER A 119 -13.48 3.29 -5.18
CA SER A 119 -14.83 3.13 -4.62
C SER A 119 -15.83 2.59 -5.64
N TYR A 120 -15.70 3.00 -6.91
CA TYR A 120 -16.53 2.51 -8.01
C TYR A 120 -16.24 1.06 -8.40
N THR A 121 -14.98 0.63 -8.31
CA THR A 121 -14.56 -0.71 -8.74
C THR A 121 -14.66 -1.76 -7.63
N VAL A 122 -14.72 -1.38 -6.35
CA VAL A 122 -14.78 -2.28 -5.20
C VAL A 122 -15.82 -3.39 -5.38
N GLY A 123 -15.39 -4.63 -5.14
CA GLY A 123 -16.21 -5.84 -5.30
C GLY A 123 -16.39 -6.31 -6.75
N GLY A 124 -15.99 -5.52 -7.75
CA GLY A 124 -16.04 -5.86 -9.17
C GLY A 124 -14.73 -6.50 -9.70
N GLU A 125 -14.72 -6.83 -10.99
CA GLU A 125 -13.60 -7.48 -11.67
C GLU A 125 -12.36 -6.59 -11.85
N ASN A 126 -12.55 -5.27 -11.76
CA ASN A 126 -11.49 -4.26 -11.89
C ASN A 126 -10.90 -3.83 -10.54
N PHE A 127 -11.47 -4.29 -9.42
CA PHE A 127 -10.90 -4.01 -8.11
C PHE A 127 -9.54 -4.66 -7.95
N GLY A 128 -8.55 -3.92 -7.44
CA GLY A 128 -7.18 -4.42 -7.30
C GLY A 128 -6.40 -4.52 -8.62
N LYS A 129 -6.88 -3.86 -9.69
CA LYS A 129 -6.18 -3.71 -10.98
C LYS A 129 -5.98 -2.22 -11.29
N PRO A 130 -4.77 -1.65 -11.13
CA PRO A 130 -4.54 -0.25 -11.42
C PRO A 130 -4.78 0.02 -12.91
N ARG A 131 -5.32 1.19 -13.22
CA ARG A 131 -5.51 1.64 -14.61
C ARG A 131 -4.16 1.69 -15.31
N ALA A 132 -4.13 1.41 -16.61
CA ALA A 132 -2.92 1.44 -17.44
C ALA A 132 -1.69 0.69 -16.85
N CYS A 133 -1.93 -0.32 -16.02
CA CYS A 133 -0.89 -1.24 -15.56
C CYS A 133 -0.95 -2.46 -16.46
N GLU A 134 0.03 -2.60 -17.35
CA GLU A 134 0.02 -3.67 -18.36
C GLU A 134 0.53 -5.00 -17.79
N VAL A 135 1.29 -4.92 -16.70
CA VAL A 135 1.93 -6.08 -16.09
C VAL A 135 1.80 -6.07 -14.58
N GLY A 136 1.68 -7.27 -14.03
CA GLY A 136 1.49 -7.48 -12.60
C GLY A 136 0.39 -8.51 -12.37
N ASP A 137 0.43 -9.11 -11.18
CA ASP A 137 -0.60 -10.00 -10.71
C ASP A 137 -1.75 -9.19 -10.08
N ASP A 138 -2.88 -9.87 -9.85
CA ASP A 138 -3.90 -9.35 -8.95
C ASP A 138 -3.27 -9.01 -7.59
N MET A 139 -3.51 -7.80 -7.08
CA MET A 139 -2.85 -7.36 -5.84
C MET A 139 -3.11 -8.27 -4.64
N GLY A 140 -4.23 -8.98 -4.61
CA GLY A 140 -4.51 -9.98 -3.58
C GLY A 140 -3.50 -11.12 -3.59
N ILE A 141 -2.89 -11.45 -4.74
CA ILE A 141 -1.82 -12.45 -4.84
C ILE A 141 -0.56 -11.94 -4.13
N TYR A 142 -0.19 -10.67 -4.31
CA TYR A 142 0.96 -10.08 -3.61
C TYR A 142 0.77 -10.11 -2.10
N LEU A 143 -0.43 -9.78 -1.60
CA LEU A 143 -0.71 -9.88 -0.17
C LEU A 143 -0.59 -11.32 0.34
N LYS A 144 -1.18 -12.31 -0.36
CA LYS A 144 -1.09 -13.74 0.03
C LYS A 144 0.35 -14.23 0.14
N GLN A 145 1.22 -13.82 -0.78
CA GLN A 145 2.58 -14.35 -0.88
C GLN A 145 3.60 -13.58 -0.04
N LEU A 146 3.45 -12.27 0.06
CA LEU A 146 4.50 -11.38 0.54
C LEU A 146 4.18 -10.76 1.91
N TRP A 147 2.90 -10.67 2.31
CA TRP A 147 2.54 -9.93 3.51
C TRP A 147 3.19 -10.49 4.77
N LEU A 148 2.94 -11.76 5.11
CA LEU A 148 3.40 -12.34 6.36
C LEU A 148 4.93 -12.24 6.55
N PRO A 149 5.78 -12.72 5.62
CA PRO A 149 7.23 -12.68 5.81
C PRO A 149 7.79 -11.26 5.86
N LEU A 150 7.24 -10.32 5.08
CA LEU A 150 7.72 -8.92 5.10
C LEU A 150 7.23 -8.17 6.33
N ASN A 151 6.00 -8.46 6.79
CA ASN A 151 5.43 -7.84 7.96
C ASN A 151 6.18 -8.26 9.24
N GLU A 152 6.65 -9.50 9.35
CA GLU A 152 7.50 -9.94 10.46
C GLU A 152 8.78 -9.09 10.57
N ILE A 153 9.39 -8.76 9.45
CA ILE A 153 10.59 -7.91 9.40
C ILE A 153 10.22 -6.49 9.80
N ALA A 154 9.22 -5.90 9.13
CA ALA A 154 8.77 -4.54 9.37
C ALA A 154 8.36 -4.31 10.83
N SER A 155 7.66 -5.28 11.44
CA SER A 155 7.18 -5.21 12.82
C SER A 155 8.31 -5.23 13.86
N ARG A 156 9.53 -5.68 13.52
CA ARG A 156 10.70 -5.54 14.42
C ARG A 156 11.15 -4.07 14.53
N TYR A 157 10.79 -3.26 13.54
CA TYR A 157 11.21 -1.87 13.47
C TYR A 157 10.09 -0.89 13.80
N ALA A 158 8.85 -1.16 13.38
CA ALA A 158 7.72 -0.26 13.60
C ALA A 158 7.28 -0.22 15.06
N GLU A 159 6.88 0.96 15.54
CA GLU A 159 6.00 1.07 16.69
C GLU A 159 4.53 0.89 16.26
N ASP A 160 3.64 0.74 17.23
CA ASP A 160 2.21 0.64 16.97
C ASP A 160 1.70 1.88 16.23
N GLY A 161 1.09 1.68 15.05
CA GLY A 161 0.58 2.77 14.23
C GLY A 161 1.57 3.31 13.20
N GLU A 162 2.79 2.78 13.14
CA GLU A 162 3.86 3.31 12.27
C GLU A 162 4.30 2.32 11.18
N LEU A 163 3.60 1.21 11.00
CA LEU A 163 3.97 0.21 9.99
C LEU A 163 3.87 0.76 8.57
N HIS A 164 2.84 1.54 8.29
CA HIS A 164 2.62 2.20 7.00
C HIS A 164 3.75 3.15 6.63
N ILE A 165 4.45 3.72 7.61
CA ILE A 165 5.60 4.60 7.37
C ILE A 165 6.74 3.78 6.72
N ILE A 166 7.01 2.57 7.21
CA ILE A 166 8.06 1.70 6.64
C ILE A 166 7.71 1.31 5.20
N TYR A 167 6.50 0.82 4.97
CA TYR A 167 6.08 0.43 3.61
C TYR A 167 5.93 1.63 2.67
N GLY A 168 5.53 2.79 3.17
CA GLY A 168 5.48 4.03 2.42
C GLY A 168 6.87 4.49 1.98
N ILE A 169 7.90 4.35 2.82
CA ILE A 169 9.29 4.66 2.45
C ILE A 169 9.78 3.68 1.38
N ALA A 170 9.46 2.38 1.52
CA ALA A 170 9.77 1.38 0.49
C ALA A 170 9.08 1.73 -0.84
N LEU A 171 7.83 2.16 -0.79
CA LEU A 171 7.05 2.58 -1.97
C LEU A 171 7.63 3.84 -2.61
N GLN A 172 8.04 4.83 -1.80
CA GLN A 172 8.72 6.03 -2.28
C GLN A 172 9.99 5.68 -3.06
N LYS A 173 10.82 4.77 -2.52
CA LYS A 173 12.04 4.28 -3.18
C LYS A 173 11.70 3.56 -4.49
N ALA A 174 10.67 2.72 -4.50
CA ALA A 174 10.22 2.01 -5.70
C ALA A 174 9.73 2.97 -6.79
N VAL A 175 8.89 3.95 -6.45
CA VAL A 175 8.39 4.97 -7.39
C VAL A 175 9.53 5.85 -7.90
N TYR A 176 10.46 6.26 -7.02
CA TYR A 176 11.63 7.01 -7.45
C TYR A 176 12.52 6.22 -8.42
N ALA A 177 12.74 4.93 -8.18
CA ALA A 177 13.49 4.07 -9.09
C ALA A 177 12.76 3.89 -10.44
N ALA A 178 11.43 3.70 -10.41
CA ALA A 178 10.60 3.55 -11.60
C ALA A 178 10.56 4.83 -12.45
N GLY A 179 10.59 6.02 -11.84
CA GLY A 179 10.63 7.30 -12.57
C GLY A 179 11.83 7.46 -13.51
N LYS A 180 12.86 6.61 -13.40
CA LYS A 180 13.98 6.55 -14.35
C LYS A 180 13.66 5.76 -15.63
N GLN A 181 12.59 4.98 -15.63
CA GLN A 181 12.23 4.02 -16.68
C GLN A 181 10.82 4.25 -17.24
N MET A 182 9.95 4.93 -16.49
CA MET A 182 8.58 5.27 -16.90
C MET A 182 8.20 6.65 -16.36
N ASP A 183 7.06 7.18 -16.82
CA ASP A 183 6.53 8.44 -16.30
C ASP A 183 6.26 8.34 -14.79
N VAL A 184 6.82 9.27 -14.01
CA VAL A 184 6.72 9.23 -12.55
C VAL A 184 5.30 9.53 -12.04
N THR A 185 4.50 10.28 -12.82
CA THR A 185 3.11 10.57 -12.49
C THR A 185 2.26 9.30 -12.64
N GLU A 186 2.50 8.54 -13.69
CA GLU A 186 1.91 7.22 -13.91
C GLU A 186 2.34 6.23 -12.80
N ALA A 187 3.63 6.17 -12.47
CA ALA A 187 4.14 5.34 -11.38
C ALA A 187 3.46 5.68 -10.04
N ALA A 188 3.31 6.97 -9.73
CA ALA A 188 2.62 7.43 -8.52
C ALA A 188 1.13 7.07 -8.52
N ARG A 189 0.45 7.14 -9.66
CA ARG A 189 -0.96 6.75 -9.79
C ARG A 189 -1.12 5.25 -9.55
N ILE A 190 -0.29 4.41 -10.17
CA ILE A 190 -0.29 2.96 -9.96
C ILE A 190 -0.04 2.63 -8.48
N ALA A 191 0.95 3.29 -7.87
CA ALA A 191 1.28 3.12 -6.46
C ALA A 191 0.08 3.41 -5.54
N MET A 192 -0.60 4.53 -5.76
CA MET A 192 -1.72 4.95 -4.94
C MET A 192 -3.01 4.19 -5.21
N GLU A 193 -3.31 3.85 -6.46
CA GLU A 193 -4.43 2.94 -6.75
C GLU A 193 -4.23 1.59 -6.07
N SER A 194 -2.98 1.12 -5.98
CA SER A 194 -2.64 -0.10 -5.27
C SER A 194 -2.81 0.01 -3.77
N ALA A 195 -2.28 1.08 -3.17
CA ALA A 195 -2.42 1.34 -1.74
C ALA A 195 -3.88 1.55 -1.34
N VAL A 196 -4.62 2.38 -2.07
CA VAL A 196 -6.02 2.65 -1.77
C VAL A 196 -6.84 1.37 -1.91
N SER A 197 -6.67 0.57 -2.98
CA SER A 197 -7.37 -0.72 -3.13
C SER A 197 -7.11 -1.66 -1.96
N MET A 198 -5.85 -1.93 -1.66
CA MET A 198 -5.49 -2.93 -0.65
C MET A 198 -5.68 -2.44 0.78
N SER A 199 -5.85 -1.15 1.00
CA SER A 199 -6.34 -0.64 2.29
C SER A 199 -7.78 -1.07 2.58
N LYS A 200 -8.60 -1.35 1.56
CA LYS A 200 -10.02 -1.68 1.74
C LYS A 200 -10.26 -3.16 1.96
N VAL A 201 -9.33 -4.05 1.59
CA VAL A 201 -9.55 -5.49 1.73
C VAL A 201 -9.53 -5.93 3.19
N ASP A 202 -10.19 -7.04 3.49
CA ASP A 202 -10.23 -7.57 4.85
C ASP A 202 -8.85 -8.01 5.35
N TYR A 203 -8.35 -7.32 6.39
CA TYR A 203 -7.07 -7.66 7.02
C TYR A 203 -7.02 -9.11 7.56
N ASN A 204 -8.17 -9.70 7.89
CA ASN A 204 -8.19 -11.07 8.40
C ASN A 204 -8.14 -12.13 7.30
N SER A 205 -8.26 -11.73 6.02
CA SER A 205 -8.30 -12.65 4.89
C SER A 205 -6.91 -13.10 4.40
N PHE A 206 -5.84 -12.37 4.76
CA PHE A 206 -4.46 -12.67 4.32
C PHE A 206 -3.47 -12.87 5.48
N CYS A 207 -3.96 -12.89 6.72
CA CYS A 207 -3.16 -13.06 7.94
C CYS A 207 -3.28 -14.46 8.54
N ARG A 208 -3.71 -15.45 7.77
CA ARG A 208 -3.88 -16.85 8.19
C ARG A 208 -2.83 -17.74 7.56
#